data_AF-A0A7J6S2R6-F1
#
_entry.id   AF-A0A7J6S2R6-F1
#
_cell.length_a   1.000
_cell.length_b   1.000
_cell.length_c   1.000
_cell.angle_alpha   90.00
_cell.angle_beta   90.00
_cell.angle_gamma   90.00
#
_symmetry.space_group_name_H-M   'P 1'
#
loop_
_entity.id
_entity.type
_entity.pdbx_description
1 polymer ?
#
loop_
_entity_poly.entity_id
_entity_poly.type
_entity_poly.pdbx_seq_one_letter_code
_entity_poly.pdbx_strand_id
1 'polypeptide(L)'
;TQSVPREQAERSAEIRCCSCQEIMTVSVRGPRDESVEAEAACPRCHQMNRFVLPAEKEPVVASEAAPFKPYPQQMSANFEAFDTTHAPPLTPQSAPTSPITESQAQLGLPQNMRIQSVQVGTLVPTLTGVQRALLVGINYYGSNCELSGCIPDVHNMKRLLVETYHWNPNDIKLLTDDEQNETPTRENIIRYMHWLVRDAKPGDIFFFHYSGHGAQQEDPLHLEEDGMNETIIPVDVQRAGQITDDVIHETLVDPLPSGARLT
;
A
#
# COMPACT_ATOMS: atom_id res chain seq x y z
N THR A 1 -16.22 -50.35 -14.97
CA THR A 1 -16.05 -48.90 -14.70
C THR A 1 -15.79 -48.21 -16.01
N GLN A 2 -16.84 -47.69 -16.66
CA GLN A 2 -16.67 -46.90 -17.89
C GLN A 2 -16.17 -45.52 -17.49
N SER A 3 -14.93 -45.18 -17.89
CA SER A 3 -14.35 -43.86 -17.73
C SER A 3 -15.16 -42.87 -18.58
N VAL A 4 -15.81 -41.92 -17.93
CA VAL A 4 -16.46 -40.79 -18.61
C VAL A 4 -15.38 -40.07 -19.44
N PRO A 5 -15.58 -39.82 -20.74
CA PRO A 5 -14.62 -39.07 -21.55
C PRO A 5 -14.44 -37.67 -20.94
N ARG A 6 -13.21 -37.35 -20.52
CA ARG A 6 -12.87 -36.01 -20.00
C ARG A 6 -13.09 -34.99 -21.11
N GLU A 7 -13.87 -33.97 -20.82
CA GLU A 7 -14.22 -32.93 -21.78
C GLU A 7 -12.99 -32.05 -22.05
N GLN A 8 -12.41 -32.19 -23.25
CA GLN A 8 -11.31 -31.34 -23.69
C GLN A 8 -11.88 -30.04 -24.27
N ALA A 9 -11.38 -28.90 -23.79
CA ALA A 9 -11.76 -27.59 -24.27
C ALA A 9 -10.56 -26.88 -24.90
N GLU A 10 -10.81 -26.03 -25.89
CA GLU A 10 -9.83 -25.08 -26.39
C GLU A 10 -9.86 -23.84 -25.49
N ARG A 11 -8.72 -23.54 -24.87
CA ARG A 11 -8.59 -22.51 -23.83
C ARG A 11 -7.54 -21.52 -24.28
N SER A 12 -7.90 -20.24 -24.30
CA SER A 12 -6.99 -19.16 -24.70
C SER A 12 -6.52 -18.37 -23.49
N ALA A 13 -5.27 -17.93 -23.50
CA ALA A 13 -4.73 -16.99 -22.52
C ALA A 13 -3.77 -16.00 -23.17
N GLU A 14 -3.62 -14.85 -22.52
CA GLU A 14 -2.59 -13.88 -22.86
C GLU A 14 -1.34 -14.18 -22.04
N ILE A 15 -0.22 -14.40 -22.73
CA ILE A 15 1.07 -14.59 -22.09
C ILE A 15 2.05 -13.52 -22.59
N ARG A 16 2.98 -13.11 -21.74
CA ARG A 16 4.04 -12.17 -22.12
C ARG A 16 5.29 -12.93 -22.55
N CYS A 17 5.84 -12.61 -23.72
CA CYS A 17 7.07 -13.24 -24.17
C CYS A 17 8.26 -12.84 -23.27
N CYS A 18 9.01 -13.81 -22.76
CA CYS A 18 10.15 -13.59 -21.86
C CYS A 18 11.31 -12.80 -22.50
N SER A 19 11.43 -12.85 -23.84
CA SER A 19 12.46 -12.13 -24.59
C SER A 19 12.03 -10.71 -24.97
N CYS A 20 10.95 -10.55 -25.77
CA CYS A 20 10.58 -9.24 -26.33
C CYS A 20 9.47 -8.49 -25.56
N GLN A 21 8.96 -9.06 -24.46
CA GLN A 21 7.92 -8.47 -23.61
C GLN A 21 6.57 -8.21 -24.29
N GLU A 22 6.38 -8.66 -25.54
CA GLU A 22 5.11 -8.55 -26.26
C GLU A 22 4.08 -9.54 -25.70
N ILE A 23 2.85 -9.07 -25.54
CA ILE A 23 1.71 -9.88 -25.13
C ILE A 23 1.23 -10.65 -26.35
N MET A 24 1.07 -11.96 -26.21
CA MET A 24 0.58 -12.86 -27.25
C MET A 24 -0.54 -13.72 -26.71
N THR A 25 -1.60 -13.87 -27.50
CA THR A 25 -2.68 -14.81 -27.20
C THR A 25 -2.25 -16.21 -27.65
N VAL A 26 -2.34 -17.18 -26.75
CA VAL A 26 -2.05 -18.60 -27.00
C VAL A 26 -3.30 -19.42 -26.75
N SER A 27 -3.55 -20.41 -27.59
CA SER A 27 -4.66 -21.36 -27.41
C SER A 27 -4.09 -22.76 -27.20
N VAL A 28 -4.57 -23.43 -26.15
CA VAL A 28 -4.17 -24.80 -25.80
C VAL A 28 -5.43 -25.64 -25.65
N ARG A 29 -5.38 -26.88 -26.15
CA ARG A 29 -6.44 -27.86 -25.88
C ARG A 29 -6.08 -28.67 -24.65
N GLY A 30 -6.99 -28.71 -23.68
CA GLY A 30 -6.79 -29.49 -22.47
C GLY A 30 -8.05 -29.61 -21.61
N PRO A 31 -7.98 -30.40 -20.53
CA PRO A 31 -9.05 -30.49 -19.54
C PRO A 31 -9.33 -29.11 -18.92
N ARG A 32 -10.61 -28.85 -18.59
CA ARG A 32 -11.01 -27.59 -17.94
C ARG A 32 -10.66 -27.58 -16.45
N ASP A 33 -10.71 -28.73 -15.81
CA ASP A 33 -10.60 -28.93 -14.36
C ASP A 33 -9.17 -29.12 -13.84
N GLU A 34 -8.18 -29.19 -14.73
CA GLU A 34 -6.76 -29.34 -14.39
C GLU A 34 -5.92 -28.22 -15.00
N SER A 35 -4.76 -27.95 -14.40
CA SER A 35 -3.78 -27.04 -14.97
C SER A 35 -3.07 -27.69 -16.16
N VAL A 36 -2.84 -26.92 -17.23
CA VAL A 36 -2.19 -27.41 -18.45
C VAL A 36 -0.87 -26.68 -18.65
N GLU A 37 0.24 -27.43 -18.64
CA GLU A 37 1.54 -26.91 -19.06
C GLU A 37 1.65 -26.94 -20.59
N ALA A 38 2.10 -25.83 -21.18
CA ALA A 38 2.23 -25.72 -22.63
C ALA A 38 3.39 -24.81 -23.02
N GLU A 39 3.78 -24.88 -24.30
CA GLU A 39 4.83 -24.06 -24.89
C GLU A 39 4.32 -23.39 -26.17
N ALA A 40 4.69 -22.13 -26.38
CA ALA A 40 4.34 -21.38 -27.58
C ALA A 40 5.48 -20.46 -28.01
N ALA A 41 5.71 -20.37 -29.32
CA ALA A 41 6.70 -19.49 -29.91
C ALA A 41 6.12 -18.08 -30.08
N CYS A 42 6.86 -17.07 -29.63
CA CYS A 42 6.47 -15.68 -29.79
C CYS A 42 6.41 -15.30 -31.28
N PRO A 43 5.31 -14.72 -31.79
CA PRO A 43 5.20 -14.35 -33.21
C PRO A 43 6.16 -13.23 -33.61
N ARG A 44 6.64 -12.43 -32.63
CA ARG A 44 7.56 -11.31 -32.88
C ARG A 44 9.02 -11.74 -32.93
N CYS A 45 9.50 -12.45 -31.90
CA CYS A 45 10.93 -12.80 -31.77
C CYS A 45 11.23 -14.30 -31.85
N HIS A 46 10.22 -15.15 -32.07
CA HIS A 46 10.34 -16.61 -32.17
C HIS A 46 10.86 -17.31 -30.90
N GLN A 47 11.00 -16.57 -29.78
CA GLN A 47 11.37 -17.15 -28.49
C GLN A 47 10.29 -18.14 -28.03
N MET A 48 10.72 -19.32 -27.58
CA MET A 48 9.82 -20.31 -26.97
C MET A 48 9.52 -19.92 -25.52
N ASN A 49 8.23 -19.85 -25.19
CA ASN A 49 7.75 -19.51 -23.85
C ASN A 49 6.99 -20.70 -23.27
N ARG A 50 7.39 -21.14 -22.08
CA ARG A 50 6.68 -22.15 -21.30
C ARG A 50 5.76 -21.46 -20.30
N PHE A 51 4.52 -21.93 -20.20
CA PHE A 51 3.50 -21.35 -19.34
C PHE A 51 2.56 -22.43 -18.79
N VAL A 52 1.82 -22.07 -17.75
CA VAL A 52 0.82 -22.95 -17.11
C VAL A 52 -0.54 -22.25 -17.18
N LEU A 53 -1.50 -22.88 -17.83
CA LEU A 53 -2.90 -22.46 -17.79
C LEU A 53 -3.56 -23.08 -16.55
N PRO A 54 -4.09 -22.29 -15.59
CA PRO A 54 -4.77 -22.83 -14.41
C PRO A 54 -6.08 -23.54 -14.78
N ALA A 55 -6.70 -24.29 -13.88
CA ALA A 55 -8.04 -24.86 -14.11
C ALA A 55 -9.13 -23.77 -14.13
N GLU A 56 -10.18 -23.95 -14.94
CA GLU A 56 -11.41 -23.14 -14.93
C GLU A 56 -12.25 -23.49 -13.71
N LYS A 57 -12.58 -22.49 -12.88
CA LYS A 57 -13.47 -22.68 -11.72
C LYS A 57 -14.93 -22.72 -12.19
N GLU A 58 -15.70 -23.71 -11.75
CA GLU A 58 -17.14 -23.77 -12.04
C GLU A 58 -17.89 -22.54 -11.49
N PRO A 59 -18.93 -22.05 -12.20
CA PRO A 59 -19.72 -20.92 -11.73
C PRO A 59 -20.59 -21.32 -10.54
N VAL A 60 -20.42 -20.62 -9.41
CA VAL A 60 -21.16 -20.87 -8.18
C VAL A 60 -22.58 -20.30 -8.30
N VAL A 61 -23.59 -21.17 -8.17
CA VAL A 61 -25.02 -20.79 -8.05
C VAL A 61 -25.27 -20.23 -6.64
N ALA A 62 -25.83 -19.02 -6.56
CA ALA A 62 -26.02 -18.29 -5.31
C ALA A 62 -27.17 -18.82 -4.44
N SER A 63 -26.93 -19.01 -3.14
CA SER A 63 -27.96 -19.10 -2.09
C SER A 63 -27.52 -18.37 -0.82
N GLU A 64 -28.50 -17.74 -0.15
CA GLU A 64 -28.40 -16.74 0.93
C GLU A 64 -27.59 -17.12 2.18
N ALA A 65 -26.63 -16.25 2.53
CA ALA A 65 -26.21 -15.82 3.88
C ALA A 65 -24.94 -14.97 3.70
N ALA A 66 -25.04 -13.64 3.59
CA ALA A 66 -24.01 -12.77 3.02
C ALA A 66 -22.59 -12.93 3.62
N PRO A 67 -21.63 -13.47 2.85
CA PRO A 67 -20.21 -13.44 3.16
C PRO A 67 -19.39 -12.71 2.08
N PHE A 68 -18.26 -12.16 2.52
CA PHE A 68 -17.06 -11.74 1.77
C PHE A 68 -17.12 -11.81 0.23
N LYS A 69 -16.97 -10.67 -0.46
CA LYS A 69 -16.70 -10.61 -1.90
C LYS A 69 -15.23 -10.25 -2.14
N PRO A 70 -14.37 -11.18 -2.61
CA PRO A 70 -13.05 -10.82 -3.10
C PRO A 70 -13.17 -10.11 -4.46
N TYR A 71 -12.35 -9.07 -4.64
CA TYR A 71 -12.31 -8.24 -5.84
C TYR A 71 -11.77 -9.03 -7.06
N PRO A 72 -12.31 -8.86 -8.28
CA PRO A 72 -11.81 -9.54 -9.48
C PRO A 72 -10.47 -8.96 -9.93
N GLN A 73 -9.52 -9.84 -10.29
CA GLN A 73 -8.25 -9.48 -10.92
C GLN A 73 -8.40 -9.50 -12.45
N GLN A 74 -8.43 -8.31 -13.09
CA GLN A 74 -8.28 -8.03 -14.53
C GLN A 74 -8.50 -6.50 -14.69
N MET A 75 -7.74 -5.65 -15.41
CA MET A 75 -6.93 -5.80 -16.62
C MET A 75 -5.78 -4.76 -16.70
N SER A 76 -4.84 -5.06 -17.60
CA SER A 76 -3.92 -4.22 -18.41
C SER A 76 -3.51 -2.81 -17.95
N ALA A 77 -2.25 -2.65 -17.55
CA ALA A 77 -1.57 -1.35 -17.54
C ALA A 77 -0.79 -1.13 -18.84
N ASN A 78 -1.20 -0.15 -19.63
CA ASN A 78 -0.36 0.51 -20.62
C ASN A 78 0.64 1.39 -19.86
N PHE A 79 1.91 0.98 -19.85
CA PHE A 79 3.00 1.76 -19.26
C PHE A 79 3.46 2.83 -20.26
N GLU A 80 2.93 4.04 -20.13
CA GLU A 80 3.57 5.23 -20.70
C GLU A 80 4.46 5.92 -19.65
N ALA A 81 5.43 6.66 -20.17
CA ALA A 81 6.68 7.05 -19.53
C ALA A 81 6.55 7.78 -18.17
N PHE A 82 7.41 7.40 -17.22
CA PHE A 82 7.64 8.12 -15.97
C PHE A 82 8.17 9.54 -16.24
N ASP A 83 7.35 10.55 -15.97
CA ASP A 83 7.77 11.96 -15.95
C ASP A 83 8.62 12.20 -14.69
N THR A 84 9.85 12.66 -14.90
CA THR A 84 10.89 12.86 -13.87
C THR A 84 11.02 14.31 -13.43
N THR A 85 10.01 15.13 -13.70
CA THR A 85 10.03 16.54 -13.28
C THR A 85 9.32 16.70 -11.94
N HIS A 86 9.92 17.48 -11.04
CA HIS A 86 9.46 17.88 -9.69
C HIS A 86 10.12 17.18 -8.49
N ALA A 87 11.43 17.43 -8.34
CA ALA A 87 12.08 17.42 -7.03
C ALA A 87 11.83 18.77 -6.32
N PRO A 88 11.36 18.80 -5.05
CA PRO A 88 11.26 20.05 -4.29
C PRO A 88 12.63 20.52 -3.78
N PRO A 89 12.91 21.83 -3.76
CA PRO A 89 14.19 22.36 -3.31
C PRO A 89 14.36 22.32 -1.79
N LEU A 90 15.60 22.06 -1.37
CA LEU A 90 16.07 22.01 0.01
C LEU A 90 16.15 23.39 0.69
N THR A 91 15.76 23.39 1.97
CA THR A 91 16.14 24.28 3.09
C THR A 91 15.72 25.75 3.12
N PRO A 92 15.21 26.23 4.28
CA PRO A 92 15.43 27.58 4.77
C PRO A 92 16.45 27.63 5.92
N GLN A 93 17.35 28.61 5.82
CA GLN A 93 18.38 28.97 6.78
C GLN A 93 17.81 29.57 8.08
N SER A 94 18.55 29.37 9.17
CA SER A 94 18.36 29.90 10.51
C SER A 94 18.55 31.41 10.60
N ALA A 95 17.75 32.08 11.43
CA ALA A 95 18.03 33.43 11.96
C ALA A 95 17.51 33.59 13.41
N PRO A 96 18.10 34.48 14.23
CA PRO A 96 18.20 34.32 15.68
C PRO A 96 17.11 35.01 16.52
N THR A 97 17.10 34.59 17.79
CA THR A 97 16.27 34.99 18.94
C THR A 97 16.31 36.48 19.30
N SER A 98 15.20 36.99 19.82
CA SER A 98 15.14 38.18 20.70
C SER A 98 13.99 38.03 21.71
N PRO A 99 14.14 38.49 22.97
CA PRO A 99 13.14 38.29 24.02
C PRO A 99 12.04 39.36 23.93
N ILE A 100 10.78 38.94 24.05
CA ILE A 100 9.65 39.87 24.15
C ILE A 100 9.24 39.98 25.62
N THR A 101 9.44 41.18 26.17
CA THR A 101 8.93 41.65 27.46
C THR A 101 7.46 42.09 27.32
N GLU A 102 6.67 41.84 28.35
CA GLU A 102 5.25 42.14 28.49
C GLU A 102 4.89 43.62 28.24
N SER A 103 3.71 43.85 27.63
CA SER A 103 2.95 45.09 27.82
C SER A 103 1.46 44.76 27.88
N GLN A 104 0.87 44.95 29.06
CA GLN A 104 -0.57 44.85 29.29
C GLN A 104 -1.26 46.09 28.71
N ALA A 105 -2.07 45.91 27.67
CA ALA A 105 -3.06 46.89 27.24
C ALA A 105 -4.46 46.42 27.70
N GLN A 106 -4.97 47.02 28.79
CA GLN A 106 -6.36 46.86 29.21
C GLN A 106 -7.27 47.68 28.29
N LEU A 107 -8.03 47.01 27.42
CA LEU A 107 -9.21 47.58 26.78
C LEU A 107 -10.45 47.14 27.57
N GLY A 108 -11.13 48.11 28.21
CA GLY A 108 -12.31 47.86 29.02
C GLY A 108 -13.55 47.53 28.18
N LEU A 109 -14.20 46.39 28.46
CA LEU A 109 -15.51 46.02 27.95
C LEU A 109 -16.62 46.42 28.96
N PRO A 110 -17.82 46.85 28.52
CA PRO A 110 -18.91 47.23 29.40
C PRO A 110 -19.50 46.03 30.18
N GLN A 111 -19.91 46.31 31.44
CA GLN A 111 -20.23 45.33 32.50
C GLN A 111 -21.54 44.52 32.32
N ASN A 112 -22.18 44.53 31.16
CA ASN A 112 -23.48 43.86 30.94
C ASN A 112 -23.47 42.73 29.90
N MET A 113 -22.31 42.32 29.38
CA MET A 113 -22.20 41.10 28.59
C MET A 113 -21.78 39.94 29.50
N ARG A 114 -22.75 39.15 29.99
CA ARG A 114 -22.43 37.83 30.56
C ARG A 114 -21.92 36.94 29.43
N ILE A 115 -20.60 36.86 29.27
CA ILE A 115 -19.98 35.74 28.56
C ILE A 115 -20.27 34.51 29.43
N GLN A 116 -21.26 33.72 29.01
CA GLN A 116 -21.30 32.33 29.45
C GLN A 116 -20.03 31.71 28.90
N SER A 117 -19.07 31.42 29.77
CA SER A 117 -17.91 30.61 29.41
C SER A 117 -18.45 29.28 28.93
N VAL A 118 -18.58 29.12 27.61
CA VAL A 118 -18.66 27.79 27.03
C VAL A 118 -17.33 27.16 27.38
N GLN A 119 -17.35 26.20 28.32
CA GLN A 119 -16.23 25.30 28.47
C GLN A 119 -16.17 24.51 27.16
N VAL A 120 -15.39 25.02 26.21
CA VAL A 120 -14.90 24.20 25.11
C VAL A 120 -13.94 23.24 25.78
N GLY A 121 -14.49 22.15 26.32
CA GLY A 121 -13.71 21.02 26.76
C GLY A 121 -12.88 20.62 25.57
N THR A 122 -11.58 20.83 25.66
CA THR A 122 -10.61 20.37 24.68
C THR A 122 -10.74 18.85 24.64
N LEU A 123 -11.53 18.33 23.70
CA LEU A 123 -11.57 16.91 23.33
C LEU A 123 -10.28 16.54 22.58
N VAL A 124 -9.12 17.03 23.05
CA VAL A 124 -7.84 16.51 22.59
C VAL A 124 -7.72 15.17 23.30
N PRO A 125 -7.77 14.03 22.59
CA PRO A 125 -7.62 12.74 23.23
C PRO A 125 -6.31 12.73 23.99
N THR A 126 -6.33 12.30 25.25
CA THR A 126 -5.09 12.07 25.99
C THR A 126 -4.40 10.89 25.33
N LEU A 127 -3.32 11.16 24.59
CA LEU A 127 -2.57 10.16 23.83
C LEU A 127 -1.63 9.38 24.75
N THR A 128 -2.21 8.54 25.61
CA THR A 128 -1.50 7.73 26.61
C THR A 128 -1.56 6.23 26.31
N GLY A 129 -2.15 5.85 25.17
CA GLY A 129 -2.29 4.47 24.76
C GLY A 129 -0.99 3.85 24.23
N VAL A 130 -1.11 2.69 23.58
CA VAL A 130 0.05 2.00 23.02
C VAL A 130 0.63 2.78 21.84
N GLN A 131 1.94 2.70 21.67
CA GLN A 131 2.67 3.28 20.56
C GLN A 131 3.17 2.15 19.67
N ARG A 132 2.75 2.08 18.41
CA ARG A 132 3.29 1.13 17.43
C ARG A 132 3.66 1.81 16.14
N ALA A 133 4.75 1.36 15.51
CA ALA A 133 5.17 1.85 14.20
C ALA A 133 5.38 0.72 13.19
N LEU A 134 5.04 1.00 11.94
CA LEU A 134 5.44 0.21 10.78
C LEU A 134 6.26 1.11 9.84
N LEU A 135 7.49 0.69 9.56
CA LEU A 135 8.44 1.39 8.72
C LEU A 135 8.80 0.49 7.53
N VAL A 136 8.57 0.97 6.31
CA VAL A 136 8.75 0.21 5.07
C VAL A 136 9.69 0.99 4.15
N GLY A 137 10.88 0.44 3.89
CA GLY A 137 11.90 1.07 3.04
C GLY A 137 12.28 0.13 1.92
N ILE A 138 12.08 0.53 0.66
CA ILE A 138 12.31 -0.35 -0.50
C ILE A 138 13.25 0.33 -1.49
N ASN A 139 14.41 -0.29 -1.74
CA ASN A 139 15.39 0.19 -2.70
C ASN A 139 15.27 -0.50 -4.07
N TYR A 140 14.53 -1.60 -4.20
CA TYR A 140 14.32 -2.35 -5.44
C TYR A 140 15.63 -2.84 -6.07
N TYR A 141 16.53 -3.39 -5.24
CA TYR A 141 17.86 -3.83 -5.67
C TYR A 141 17.81 -4.78 -6.87
N GLY A 142 18.69 -4.54 -7.85
CA GLY A 142 18.80 -5.34 -9.07
C GLY A 142 17.70 -5.11 -10.10
N SER A 143 16.79 -4.16 -9.86
CA SER A 143 15.76 -3.75 -10.82
C SER A 143 16.20 -2.54 -11.65
N ASN A 144 15.44 -2.20 -12.70
CA ASN A 144 15.66 -0.98 -13.50
C ASN A 144 15.20 0.31 -12.80
N CYS A 145 14.55 0.20 -11.64
CA CYS A 145 14.04 1.32 -10.85
C CYS A 145 14.66 1.35 -9.45
N GLU A 146 15.92 0.91 -9.33
CA GLU A 146 16.65 0.90 -8.07
C GLU A 146 16.79 2.31 -7.46
N LEU A 147 16.60 2.40 -6.14
CA LEU A 147 16.79 3.57 -5.30
C LEU A 147 17.89 3.28 -4.26
N SER A 148 18.42 4.32 -3.63
CA SER A 148 19.46 4.18 -2.60
C SER A 148 19.15 4.84 -1.26
N GLY A 149 18.10 5.68 -1.19
CA GLY A 149 17.75 6.48 -0.01
C GLY A 149 16.74 5.84 0.94
N CYS A 150 15.91 4.91 0.45
CA CYS A 150 14.71 4.50 1.16
C CYS A 150 14.98 3.70 2.42
N ILE A 151 15.98 2.80 2.39
CA ILE A 151 16.42 2.06 3.56
C ILE A 151 17.05 3.00 4.62
N PRO A 152 17.99 3.90 4.27
CA PRO A 152 18.45 4.94 5.20
C PRO A 152 17.32 5.76 5.84
N ASP A 153 16.28 6.13 5.09
CA ASP A 153 15.14 6.91 5.60
C ASP A 153 14.43 6.20 6.75
N VAL A 154 14.07 4.92 6.56
CA VAL A 154 13.37 4.15 7.60
C VAL A 154 14.24 3.86 8.81
N HIS A 155 15.55 3.69 8.65
CA HIS A 155 16.49 3.59 9.77
C HIS A 155 16.61 4.89 10.55
N ASN A 156 16.66 6.04 9.86
CA ASN A 156 16.66 7.35 10.50
C ASN A 156 15.36 7.61 11.26
N MET A 157 14.22 7.21 10.68
CA MET A 157 12.92 7.31 11.34
C MET A 157 12.83 6.41 12.58
N LYS A 158 13.29 5.16 12.48
CA LYS A 158 13.39 4.26 13.65
C LYS A 158 14.24 4.87 14.76
N ARG A 159 15.39 5.46 14.40
CA ARG A 159 16.28 6.15 15.34
C ARG A 159 15.56 7.31 16.03
N LEU A 160 14.86 8.15 15.26
CA LEU A 160 14.10 9.27 15.80
C LEU A 160 13.04 8.80 16.81
N LEU A 161 12.23 7.80 16.45
CA LEU A 161 11.18 7.26 17.31
C LEU A 161 11.75 6.69 18.62
N VAL A 162 12.86 5.96 18.57
CA VAL A 162 13.45 5.31 19.74
C VAL A 162 14.25 6.31 20.59
N GLU A 163 15.16 7.07 19.99
CA GLU A 163 16.13 7.89 20.72
C GLU A 163 15.52 9.21 21.20
N THR A 164 14.64 9.82 20.40
CA THR A 164 14.05 11.14 20.72
C THR A 164 12.67 11.01 21.35
N TYR A 165 11.82 10.15 20.80
CA TYR A 165 10.45 9.97 21.31
C TYR A 165 10.31 8.83 22.33
N HIS A 166 11.39 8.08 22.58
CA HIS A 166 11.44 7.00 23.58
C HIS A 166 10.41 5.88 23.35
N TRP A 167 10.09 5.60 22.09
CA TRP A 167 9.23 4.47 21.73
C TRP A 167 9.96 3.15 22.00
N ASN A 168 9.21 2.14 22.44
CA ASN A 168 9.75 0.81 22.64
C ASN A 168 10.13 0.17 21.29
N PRO A 169 11.41 -0.23 21.07
CA PRO A 169 11.83 -0.83 19.82
C PRO A 169 11.08 -2.11 19.42
N ASN A 170 10.52 -2.84 20.40
CA ASN A 170 9.75 -4.06 20.14
C ASN A 170 8.38 -3.78 19.50
N ASP A 171 7.87 -2.56 19.66
CA ASP A 171 6.62 -2.09 19.10
C ASP A 171 6.82 -1.39 17.73
N ILE A 172 8.00 -1.56 17.12
CA ILE A 172 8.34 -1.02 15.81
C ILE A 172 8.67 -2.19 14.86
N LYS A 173 7.94 -2.28 13.75
CA LYS A 173 8.23 -3.22 12.65
C LYS A 173 8.91 -2.50 11.51
N LEU A 174 9.95 -3.14 10.97
CA LEU A 174 10.78 -2.64 9.90
C LEU A 174 10.78 -3.67 8.77
N LEU A 175 10.45 -3.24 7.55
CA LEU A 175 10.51 -4.05 6.34
C LEU A 175 11.49 -3.40 5.35
N THR A 176 12.48 -4.16 4.89
CA THR A 176 13.52 -3.70 3.94
C THR A 176 13.92 -4.83 2.98
N ASP A 177 14.37 -4.47 1.78
CA ASP A 177 14.77 -5.41 0.72
C ASP A 177 16.28 -5.66 0.65
N ASP A 178 17.01 -5.43 1.75
CA ASP A 178 18.46 -5.67 1.91
C ASP A 178 18.79 -6.99 2.63
N GLU A 179 17.83 -7.92 2.70
CA GLU A 179 17.93 -9.24 3.36
C GLU A 179 18.13 -9.21 4.89
N GLN A 180 18.18 -8.03 5.53
CA GLN A 180 18.36 -7.91 6.99
C GLN A 180 17.05 -8.00 7.77
N ASN A 181 15.94 -7.59 7.14
CA ASN A 181 14.60 -7.59 7.72
C ASN A 181 13.65 -8.42 6.87
N GLU A 182 12.39 -8.53 7.32
CA GLU A 182 11.36 -9.16 6.49
C GLU A 182 11.16 -8.37 5.20
N THR A 183 11.16 -9.09 4.09
CA THR A 183 11.06 -8.51 2.74
C THR A 183 9.73 -7.76 2.56
N PRO A 184 9.73 -6.54 2.00
CA PRO A 184 8.54 -5.71 1.81
C PRO A 184 7.72 -6.17 0.58
N THR A 185 7.28 -7.43 0.60
CA THR A 185 6.32 -7.96 -0.38
C THR A 185 4.93 -7.38 -0.14
N ARG A 186 4.06 -7.45 -1.15
CA ARG A 186 2.66 -7.00 -1.02
C ARG A 186 1.96 -7.63 0.20
N GLU A 187 2.13 -8.94 0.35
CA GLU A 187 1.55 -9.70 1.46
C GLU A 187 2.09 -9.23 2.83
N ASN A 188 3.41 -9.02 2.93
CA ASN A 188 4.03 -8.61 4.19
C ASN A 188 3.62 -7.20 4.60
N ILE A 189 3.57 -6.26 3.66
CA ILE A 189 3.15 -4.88 3.92
C ILE A 189 1.72 -4.88 4.47
N ILE A 190 0.77 -5.53 3.79
CA ILE A 190 -0.63 -5.58 4.22
C ILE A 190 -0.79 -6.30 5.57
N ARG A 191 -0.10 -7.43 5.76
CA ARG A 191 -0.11 -8.16 7.04
C ARG A 191 0.36 -7.27 8.20
N TYR A 192 1.41 -6.47 7.98
CA TYR A 192 1.93 -5.58 9.01
C TYR A 192 1.10 -4.30 9.20
N MET A 193 0.39 -3.83 8.17
CA MET A 193 -0.63 -2.79 8.32
C MET A 193 -1.75 -3.26 9.25
N HIS A 194 -2.26 -4.48 9.08
CA HIS A 194 -3.23 -5.06 10.04
C HIS A 194 -2.64 -5.20 11.45
N TRP A 195 -1.38 -5.64 11.57
CA TRP A 195 -0.71 -5.71 12.88
C TRP A 195 -0.60 -4.32 13.55
N LEU A 196 -0.34 -3.27 12.78
CA LEU A 196 -0.15 -1.90 13.27
C LEU A 196 -1.38 -1.40 14.01
N VAL A 197 -2.56 -1.64 13.46
CA VAL A 197 -3.84 -1.14 14.01
C VAL A 197 -4.64 -2.20 14.78
N ARG A 198 -4.09 -3.42 14.94
CA ARG A 198 -4.78 -4.52 15.65
C ARG A 198 -5.14 -4.15 17.08
N ASP A 199 -6.37 -4.40 17.50
CA ASP A 199 -6.84 -4.16 18.87
C ASP A 199 -6.75 -2.67 19.29
N ALA A 200 -6.81 -1.74 18.34
CA ALA A 200 -6.73 -0.30 18.59
C ALA A 200 -7.78 0.20 19.58
N LYS A 201 -7.37 1.11 20.46
CA LYS A 201 -8.19 1.74 21.48
C LYS A 201 -8.06 3.27 21.41
N PRO A 202 -9.06 4.02 21.90
CA PRO A 202 -8.93 5.46 22.07
C PRO A 202 -7.68 5.82 22.88
N GLY A 203 -6.90 6.77 22.40
CA GLY A 203 -5.63 7.20 23.00
C GLY A 203 -4.38 6.49 22.47
N ASP A 204 -4.52 5.41 21.69
CA ASP A 204 -3.39 4.75 21.03
C ASP A 204 -2.78 5.63 19.92
N ILE A 205 -1.49 5.44 19.67
CA ILE A 205 -0.71 6.17 18.68
C ILE A 205 -0.05 5.17 17.72
N PHE A 206 -0.39 5.29 16.45
CA PHE A 206 0.18 4.52 15.36
C PHE A 206 1.01 5.43 14.47
N PHE A 207 2.10 4.89 13.93
CA PHE A 207 2.96 5.59 12.98
C PHE A 207 3.25 4.70 11.78
N PHE A 208 2.89 5.15 10.58
CA PHE A 208 3.18 4.45 9.34
C PHE A 208 4.11 5.30 8.48
N HIS A 209 5.27 4.76 8.13
CA HIS A 209 6.21 5.43 7.23
C HIS A 209 6.63 4.53 6.10
N TYR A 210 6.44 5.03 4.89
CA TYR A 210 6.83 4.39 3.65
C TYR A 210 7.87 5.27 2.94
N SER A 211 8.97 4.66 2.51
CA SER A 211 9.92 5.25 1.56
C SER A 211 10.17 4.23 0.44
N GLY A 212 9.85 4.62 -0.79
CA GLY A 212 9.86 3.77 -1.98
C GLY A 212 9.18 4.47 -3.15
N HIS A 213 8.86 3.72 -4.21
CA HIS A 213 8.14 4.27 -5.37
C HIS A 213 6.64 4.42 -5.10
N GLY A 214 6.07 5.51 -5.60
CA GLY A 214 4.64 5.68 -5.80
C GLY A 214 4.29 5.61 -7.28
N ALA A 215 3.06 5.20 -7.61
CA ALA A 215 2.53 5.23 -8.96
C ALA A 215 1.01 5.46 -8.94
N GLN A 216 0.38 5.41 -10.12
CA GLN A 216 -1.06 5.40 -10.27
C GLN A 216 -1.49 4.17 -11.08
N GLN A 217 -2.70 3.67 -10.83
CA GLN A 217 -3.35 2.65 -11.66
C GLN A 217 -4.81 3.02 -11.91
N GLU A 218 -5.39 2.55 -13.01
CA GLU A 218 -6.81 2.81 -13.31
C GLU A 218 -7.70 2.40 -12.14
N ASP A 219 -8.66 3.26 -11.80
CA ASP A 219 -9.67 2.96 -10.79
C ASP A 219 -10.90 2.30 -11.43
N PRO A 220 -11.09 0.98 -11.28
CA PRO A 220 -12.24 0.29 -11.82
C PRO A 220 -13.56 0.72 -11.17
N LEU A 221 -13.54 1.30 -9.96
CA LEU A 221 -14.74 1.72 -9.24
C LEU A 221 -15.19 3.14 -9.60
N HIS A 222 -14.32 3.92 -10.26
CA HIS A 222 -14.57 5.30 -10.65
C HIS A 222 -15.00 6.17 -9.45
N LEU A 223 -14.37 5.95 -8.30
CA LEU A 223 -14.53 6.77 -7.10
C LEU A 223 -13.75 8.07 -7.22
N GLU A 224 -12.60 8.03 -7.88
CA GLU A 224 -11.71 9.18 -8.07
C GLU A 224 -12.16 10.10 -9.22
N GLU A 225 -11.96 11.41 -9.07
CA GLU A 225 -12.39 12.42 -10.06
C GLU A 225 -11.64 12.28 -11.40
N ASP A 226 -10.38 11.83 -11.36
CA ASP A 226 -9.54 11.55 -12.52
C ASP A 226 -9.58 10.08 -12.97
N GLY A 227 -10.24 9.21 -12.21
CA GLY A 227 -10.36 7.78 -12.47
C GLY A 227 -9.08 6.97 -12.21
N MET A 228 -8.17 7.46 -11.36
CA MET A 228 -6.89 6.79 -11.07
C MET A 228 -6.69 6.62 -9.56
N ASN A 229 -6.41 5.38 -9.12
CA ASN A 229 -5.97 5.11 -7.75
C ASN A 229 -4.50 5.44 -7.57
N GLU A 230 -4.18 6.07 -6.44
CA GLU A 230 -2.81 6.30 -6.01
C GLU A 230 -2.26 5.04 -5.36
N THR A 231 -0.96 4.75 -5.56
CA THR A 231 -0.42 3.47 -5.12
C THR A 231 0.99 3.57 -4.55
N ILE A 232 1.31 2.61 -3.69
CA ILE A 232 2.68 2.28 -3.30
C ILE A 232 3.11 0.97 -3.97
N ILE A 233 4.42 0.85 -4.22
CA ILE A 233 4.98 -0.25 -5.02
C ILE A 233 5.72 -1.25 -4.11
N PRO A 234 5.21 -2.47 -3.89
CA PRO A 234 5.93 -3.52 -3.18
C PRO A 234 7.12 -4.04 -3.99
N VAL A 235 8.07 -4.70 -3.33
CA VAL A 235 9.26 -5.24 -4.03
C VAL A 235 8.90 -6.33 -5.05
N ASP A 236 7.78 -7.03 -4.87
CA ASP A 236 7.29 -8.08 -5.76
C ASP A 236 6.12 -7.64 -6.65
N VAL A 237 6.05 -6.33 -6.96
CA VAL A 237 4.99 -5.72 -7.78
C VAL A 237 4.74 -6.44 -9.10
N GLN A 238 5.77 -7.00 -9.75
CA GLN A 238 5.60 -7.70 -11.03
C GLN A 238 4.74 -8.96 -10.91
N ARG A 239 4.70 -9.57 -9.72
CA ARG A 239 3.94 -10.79 -9.43
C ARG A 239 2.65 -10.49 -8.67
N ALA A 240 2.71 -9.61 -7.68
CA ALA A 240 1.62 -9.38 -6.73
C ALA A 240 0.80 -8.12 -7.01
N GLY A 241 1.27 -7.25 -7.90
CA GLY A 241 0.64 -5.96 -8.19
C GLY A 241 0.93 -4.87 -7.15
N GLN A 242 0.33 -3.72 -7.38
CA GLN A 242 0.47 -2.51 -6.55
C GLN A 242 -0.43 -2.60 -5.29
N ILE A 243 -0.24 -1.69 -4.34
CA ILE A 243 -1.17 -1.49 -3.22
C ILE A 243 -1.79 -0.10 -3.39
N THR A 244 -3.11 -0.04 -3.54
CA THR A 244 -3.86 1.21 -3.68
C THR A 244 -4.06 1.92 -2.35
N ASP A 245 -4.22 3.23 -2.42
CA ASP A 245 -4.83 4.10 -1.41
C ASP A 245 -6.10 3.52 -0.78
N ASP A 246 -7.02 2.95 -1.56
CA ASP A 246 -8.22 2.27 -1.06
C ASP A 246 -7.85 1.14 -0.07
N VAL A 247 -6.90 0.28 -0.45
CA VAL A 247 -6.44 -0.82 0.42
C VAL A 247 -5.75 -0.27 1.66
N ILE A 248 -4.99 0.81 1.52
CA ILE A 248 -4.33 1.48 2.66
C ILE A 248 -5.39 2.07 3.60
N HIS A 249 -6.42 2.72 3.07
CA HIS A 249 -7.51 3.32 3.83
C HIS A 249 -8.32 2.26 4.58
N GLU A 250 -8.77 1.23 3.87
CA GLU A 250 -9.51 0.10 4.45
C GLU A 250 -8.71 -0.58 5.57
N THR A 251 -7.40 -0.72 5.39
CA THR A 251 -6.56 -1.45 6.34
C THR A 251 -6.14 -0.61 7.54
N LEU A 252 -5.81 0.67 7.34
CA LEU A 252 -5.20 1.52 8.36
C LEU A 252 -6.15 2.55 8.98
N VAL A 253 -7.24 2.94 8.30
CA VAL A 253 -8.11 4.03 8.73
C VAL A 253 -9.45 3.51 9.24
N ASP A 254 -10.16 2.74 8.42
CA ASP A 254 -11.50 2.21 8.77
C ASP A 254 -11.58 1.49 10.14
N PRO A 255 -10.57 0.71 10.56
CA PRO A 255 -10.64 -0.02 11.84
C PRO A 255 -10.39 0.87 13.07
N LEU A 256 -9.95 2.11 12.91
CA LEU A 256 -9.51 2.94 14.03
C LEU A 256 -10.69 3.48 14.85
N PRO A 257 -10.68 3.31 16.19
CA PRO A 257 -11.70 3.93 17.02
C PRO A 257 -11.46 5.44 17.14
N SER A 258 -12.55 6.19 17.34
CA SER A 258 -12.46 7.62 17.66
C SER A 258 -11.51 7.86 18.85
N GLY A 259 -10.54 8.76 18.65
CA GLY A 259 -9.55 9.12 19.65
C GLY A 259 -8.23 8.34 19.57
N ALA A 260 -8.12 7.32 18.70
CA ALA A 260 -6.81 6.84 18.26
C ALA A 260 -6.18 7.85 17.28
N ARG A 261 -4.85 7.86 17.20
CA ARG A 261 -4.12 8.69 16.25
C ARG A 261 -3.24 7.81 15.36
N LEU A 262 -3.41 7.92 14.05
CA LEU A 262 -2.46 7.44 13.06
C LEU A 262 -1.72 8.65 12.49
N THR A 263 -0.40 8.56 12.40
CA THR A 263 0.48 9.50 11.71
C THR A 263 1.20 8.80 10.59
#